data_AF-A0A7C5IGC1-F1
#
_entry.id   AF-A0A7C5IGC1-F1
#
_cell.length_a   1.000
_cell.length_b   1.000
_cell.length_c   1.000
_cell.angle_alpha   90.00
_cell.angle_beta   90.00
_cell.angle_gamma   90.00
#
_symmetry.space_group_name_H-M   'P 1'
#
loop_
_entity.id
_entity.type
_entity.pdbx_description
1 polymer ?
#
loop_
_entity_poly.entity_id
_entity_poly.type
_entity_poly.pdbx_seq_one_letter_code
_entity_poly.pdbx_strand_id
1 'polypeptide(L)'
;MENKKMVIVGIIASIIFVIVGCALLSTSAETLDKIAEELGASEVSIWNPPLPDYEMPGFEGNLIANIGIGVLFTVVIFLIAFGLGKALKRRF
;
A
#
# COMPACT_ATOMS: atom_id res chain seq x y z
N MET A 1 4.57 22.40 -19.24
CA MET A 1 4.51 21.00 -19.74
C MET A 1 5.39 20.05 -18.92
N GLU A 2 6.56 20.51 -18.47
CA GLU A 2 7.50 19.74 -17.63
C GLU A 2 6.88 19.19 -16.33
N ASN A 3 6.18 20.03 -15.56
CA ASN A 3 5.54 19.60 -14.30
C ASN A 3 4.50 18.49 -14.51
N LYS A 4 3.79 18.50 -15.64
CA LYS A 4 2.76 17.48 -15.94
C LYS A 4 3.43 16.14 -16.29
N LYS A 5 4.56 16.17 -17.00
CA LYS A 5 5.37 14.98 -17.28
C LYS A 5 5.95 14.39 -15.99
N MET A 6 6.48 15.23 -15.10
CA MET A 6 7.01 14.76 -13.80
C MET A 6 5.95 14.07 -12.94
N VAL A 7 4.74 14.63 -12.87
CA VAL A 7 3.64 14.00 -12.13
C VAL A 7 3.28 12.63 -12.70
N ILE A 8 3.21 12.51 -14.03
CA ILE A 8 2.93 11.22 -14.70
C ILE A 8 4.03 10.21 -14.40
N VAL A 9 5.30 10.62 -14.51
CA VAL A 9 6.45 9.76 -14.18
C VAL A 9 6.39 9.30 -12.72
N GLY A 10 6.08 10.19 -11.79
CA GLY A 10 5.92 9.85 -10.37
C GLY A 10 4.80 8.83 -10.13
N ILE A 11 3.65 9.00 -10.78
CA ILE A 11 2.54 8.04 -10.68
C ILE A 11 2.95 6.67 -11.24
N ILE A 12 3.57 6.63 -12.42
CA ILE A 12 4.04 5.37 -13.01
C ILE A 12 5.05 4.69 -12.09
N ALA A 13 6.03 5.44 -11.58
CA ALA A 13 7.02 4.91 -10.63
C ALA A 13 6.34 4.34 -9.37
N SER A 14 5.37 5.04 -8.80
CA SER A 14 4.64 4.56 -7.62
C SER A 14 3.87 3.26 -7.87
N ILE A 15 3.24 3.11 -9.05
CA ILE A 15 2.54 1.87 -9.43
C ILE A 15 3.53 0.72 -9.57
N ILE A 16 4.69 0.95 -10.18
CA ILE A 16 5.76 -0.05 -10.27
C ILE A 16 6.19 -0.48 -8.86
N PHE A 17 6.39 0.47 -7.94
CA PHE A 17 6.73 0.15 -6.55
C PHE A 17 5.66 -0.68 -5.86
N VAL A 18 4.37 -0.40 -6.07
CA VAL A 18 3.28 -1.23 -5.52
C VAL A 18 3.36 -2.65 -6.07
N ILE A 19 3.48 -2.82 -7.39
CA ILE A 19 3.52 -4.14 -8.01
C ILE A 19 4.73 -4.95 -7.52
N VAL A 20 5.91 -4.33 -7.52
CA VAL A 20 7.15 -4.97 -7.06
C VAL A 20 7.08 -5.27 -5.55
N GLY A 21 6.56 -4.34 -4.76
CA GLY A 21 6.35 -4.49 -3.33
C GLY A 21 5.47 -5.68 -2.99
N CYS A 22 4.29 -5.76 -3.63
CA CYS A 22 3.35 -6.85 -3.40
C CYS A 22 3.89 -8.20 -3.91
N ALA A 23 4.57 -8.25 -5.06
CA ALA A 23 4.99 -9.52 -5.66
C ALA A 23 6.29 -10.09 -5.08
N LEU A 24 7.22 -9.24 -4.63
CA LEU A 24 8.57 -9.67 -4.23
C LEU A 24 8.87 -9.38 -2.75
N LEU A 25 8.46 -8.23 -2.24
CA LEU A 25 8.84 -7.82 -0.88
C LEU A 25 7.86 -8.34 0.18
N SER A 26 6.56 -8.46 -0.13
CA SER A 26 5.55 -8.95 0.83
C SER A 26 5.85 -10.35 1.34
N THR A 27 6.26 -11.25 0.44
CA THR A 27 6.58 -12.66 0.77
C THR A 27 7.78 -12.81 1.70
N SER A 28 8.63 -11.78 1.77
CA SER A 28 9.91 -11.81 2.49
C SER A 28 9.79 -11.30 3.93
N ALA A 29 8.73 -10.55 4.26
CA ALA A 29 8.68 -9.72 5.47
C ALA A 29 8.30 -10.49 6.74
N GLU A 30 7.56 -11.60 6.65
CA GLU A 30 6.99 -12.30 7.83
C GLU A 30 7.57 -13.69 8.02
N THR A 31 8.85 -13.86 7.70
CA THR A 31 9.53 -15.15 7.90
C THR A 31 9.69 -15.51 9.37
N LEU A 32 9.88 -14.52 10.25
CA LEU A 32 9.95 -14.76 11.70
C LEU A 32 8.60 -15.16 12.28
N ASP A 33 7.51 -14.53 11.83
CA ASP A 33 6.16 -14.82 12.32
C ASP A 33 5.74 -16.23 11.90
N LYS A 34 5.99 -16.62 10.64
CA LYS A 34 5.79 -18.01 10.19
C LYS A 34 6.57 -19.04 11.01
N ILE A 35 7.83 -18.76 11.34
CA ILE A 35 8.63 -19.66 12.18
C ILE A 35 8.09 -19.69 13.61
N ALA A 36 7.65 -18.56 14.16
CA ALA A 36 7.04 -18.50 15.48
C ALA A 36 5.73 -19.30 15.53
N GLU A 37 4.87 -19.19 14.51
CA GLU A 37 3.66 -19.98 14.34
C GLU A 37 3.97 -21.48 14.23
N GLU A 38 4.98 -21.87 13.46
CA GLU A 38 5.46 -23.26 13.38
C GLU A 38 5.92 -23.80 14.74
N LEU A 39 6.46 -22.93 15.60
CA LEU A 39 6.87 -23.24 16.98
C LEU A 39 5.71 -23.17 17.99
N GLY A 40 4.47 -22.91 17.53
CA GLY A 40 3.26 -22.88 18.36
C GLY A 40 2.96 -21.53 19.02
N ALA A 41 3.64 -20.45 18.60
CA ALA A 41 3.22 -19.10 18.95
C ALA A 41 1.91 -18.75 18.22
N SER A 42 1.09 -17.92 18.86
CA SER A 42 -0.14 -17.39 18.25
C SER A 42 -0.20 -15.89 18.45
N GLU A 43 -0.59 -15.17 17.42
CA GLU A 43 -0.82 -13.73 17.54
C GLU A 43 -2.07 -13.43 18.38
N VAL A 44 -1.98 -12.39 19.20
CA VAL A 44 -3.11 -11.85 19.96
C VAL A 44 -3.36 -10.44 19.49
N SER A 45 -4.39 -10.26 18.68
CA SER A 45 -4.78 -8.94 18.20
C SER A 45 -5.45 -8.13 19.32
N ILE A 46 -4.83 -7.01 19.70
CA ILE A 46 -5.39 -6.08 20.70
C ILE A 46 -6.52 -5.23 20.08
N TRP A 47 -6.52 -5.12 18.75
CA TRP A 47 -7.51 -4.37 17.97
C TRP A 47 -7.55 -4.95 16.56
N ASN A 48 -8.71 -4.89 15.89
CA ASN A 48 -8.86 -5.35 14.52
C ASN A 48 -8.68 -4.19 13.54
N PRO A 49 -7.51 -4.08 12.86
CA PRO A 49 -7.32 -3.07 11.84
C PRO A 49 -8.25 -3.29 10.64
N PRO A 50 -8.61 -2.22 9.90
CA PRO A 50 -9.39 -2.33 8.67
C PRO A 50 -8.73 -3.20 7.59
N LEU A 51 -7.39 -3.29 7.61
CA LEU A 51 -6.57 -4.10 6.71
C LEU A 51 -5.53 -4.86 7.57
N PRO A 52 -5.89 -6.01 8.15
CA PRO A 52 -4.94 -6.91 8.81
C PRO A 52 -3.87 -7.34 7.82
N ASP A 53 -2.61 -7.39 8.26
CA ASP A 53 -1.46 -7.85 7.47
C ASP A 53 -1.30 -7.16 6.11
N TYR A 54 -1.83 -5.94 6.00
CA TYR A 54 -1.91 -5.15 4.77
C TYR A 54 -2.70 -5.82 3.64
N GLU A 55 -3.53 -6.80 3.97
CA GLU A 55 -4.37 -7.55 3.04
C GLU A 55 -5.81 -7.08 3.07
N MET A 56 -6.52 -7.33 1.96
CA MET A 56 -7.94 -7.03 1.87
C MET A 56 -8.76 -8.16 2.54
N PRO A 57 -9.57 -7.85 3.57
CA PRO A 57 -10.42 -8.85 4.22
C PRO A 57 -11.34 -9.56 3.21
N GLY A 58 -11.37 -10.89 3.26
CA GLY A 58 -12.06 -11.76 2.32
C GLY A 58 -11.30 -12.07 1.02
N PHE A 59 -10.09 -11.52 0.84
CA PHE A 59 -9.18 -11.77 -0.28
C PHE A 59 -7.75 -12.02 0.19
N GLU A 60 -7.58 -12.60 1.38
CA GLU A 60 -6.30 -12.88 2.00
C GLU A 60 -5.42 -13.76 1.08
N GLY A 61 -4.14 -13.42 0.97
CA GLY A 61 -3.16 -14.05 0.08
C GLY A 61 -3.37 -13.79 -1.42
N ASN A 62 -4.40 -13.03 -1.84
CA ASN A 62 -4.64 -12.75 -3.25
C ASN A 62 -3.77 -11.58 -3.75
N LEU A 63 -2.73 -11.93 -4.50
CA LEU A 63 -1.78 -10.95 -5.08
C LEU A 63 -2.47 -9.85 -5.90
N ILE A 64 -3.48 -10.18 -6.70
CA ILE A 64 -4.16 -9.21 -7.56
C ILE A 64 -4.99 -8.24 -6.70
N ALA A 65 -5.65 -8.73 -5.66
CA ALA A 65 -6.40 -7.90 -4.72
C ALA A 65 -5.45 -6.95 -3.95
N ASN A 66 -4.31 -7.47 -3.48
CA ASN A 66 -3.30 -6.68 -2.75
C ASN A 66 -2.65 -5.60 -3.64
N ILE A 67 -2.38 -5.90 -4.91
CA ILE A 67 -1.94 -4.88 -5.88
C ILE A 67 -3.05 -3.85 -6.10
N GLY A 68 -4.29 -4.30 -6.26
CA GLY A 68 -5.45 -3.42 -6.45
C GLY A 68 -5.64 -2.43 -5.30
N ILE A 69 -5.57 -2.91 -4.06
CA ILE A 69 -5.69 -2.05 -2.87
C ILE A 69 -4.51 -1.08 -2.77
N GLY A 70 -3.28 -1.53 -3.04
CA GLY A 70 -2.10 -0.67 -3.04
C GLY A 70 -2.17 0.45 -4.08
N VAL A 71 -2.64 0.16 -5.29
CA VAL A 71 -2.85 1.16 -6.34
C VAL A 71 -3.96 2.14 -5.95
N LEU A 72 -5.07 1.63 -5.38
CA LEU A 72 -6.17 2.47 -4.91
C LEU A 72 -5.68 3.47 -3.86
N PHE A 73 -4.99 3.02 -2.81
CA PHE A 73 -4.47 3.92 -1.77
C PHE A 73 -3.42 4.89 -2.31
N THR A 74 -2.60 4.49 -3.27
CA THR A 74 -1.67 5.40 -3.97
C THR A 74 -2.42 6.55 -4.65
N VAL A 75 -3.51 6.25 -5.37
CA VAL A 75 -4.34 7.27 -6.02
C VAL A 75 -5.04 8.16 -4.99
N VAL A 76 -5.59 7.58 -3.92
CA VAL A 76 -6.25 8.33 -2.84
C VAL A 76 -5.28 9.33 -2.20
N ILE A 77 -4.09 8.89 -1.82
CA ILE A 77 -3.06 9.75 -1.22
C ILE A 77 -2.63 10.85 -2.19
N PHE A 78 -2.43 10.52 -3.47
CA PHE A 78 -2.11 11.53 -4.49
C PHE A 78 -3.20 12.60 -4.60
N LEU A 79 -4.47 12.20 -4.66
CA LEU A 79 -5.61 13.14 -4.74
C LEU A 79 -5.71 14.03 -3.50
N ILE A 80 -5.49 13.47 -2.30
CA ILE A 80 -5.46 14.24 -1.05
C ILE A 80 -4.33 15.26 -1.09
N ALA A 81 -3.09 14.83 -1.38
CA ALA A 81 -1.93 15.72 -1.44
C ALA A 81 -2.10 16.82 -2.49
N PHE A 82 -2.60 16.47 -3.69
CA PHE A 82 -2.89 17.41 -4.75
C PHE A 82 -3.99 18.41 -4.36
N GLY A 83 -5.07 17.92 -3.73
CA GLY A 83 -6.17 18.73 -3.22
C GLY A 83 -5.70 19.73 -2.16
N LEU A 84 -4.90 19.28 -1.20
CA LEU A 84 -4.29 20.13 -0.17
C LEU A 84 -3.39 21.19 -0.78
N GLY A 85 -2.51 20.82 -1.72
CA GLY A 85 -1.65 21.77 -2.42
C GLY A 85 -2.46 22.86 -3.16
N LYS A 86 -3.58 22.47 -3.78
CA LYS A 86 -4.48 23.42 -4.45
C LYS A 86 -5.22 24.32 -3.45
N ALA A 87 -5.65 23.80 -2.31
CA ALA A 87 -6.31 24.56 -1.26
C ALA A 87 -5.37 25.59 -0.63
N LEU A 88 -4.12 25.19 -0.34
CA LEU A 88 -3.08 26.08 0.20
C LEU A 88 -2.71 27.19 -0.77
N LYS A 89 -2.58 26.90 -2.07
CA LYS A 89 -2.33 27.92 -3.11
C LYS A 89 -3.45 28.97 -3.23
N ARG A 90 -4.67 28.67 -2.77
CA ARG A 90 -5.76 29.67 -2.75
C ARG A 90 -5.71 30.57 -1.52
N ARG A 91 -4.96 30.19 -0.50
CA ARG A 91 -4.88 30.87 0.80
C ARG A 91 -3.66 31.79 0.91
N PHE A 92 -2.60 31.51 0.17
CA PHE A 92 -1.36 32.28 0.06
C PHE A 92 -1.12 32.68 -1.39
#